data_AF-A0A0F9KP36-F1
#
_entry.id   AF-A0A0F9KP36-F1
#
_cell.length_a   1.000
_cell.length_b   1.000
_cell.length_c   1.000
_cell.angle_alpha   90.00
_cell.angle_beta   90.00
_cell.angle_gamma   90.00
#
_symmetry.space_group_name_H-M   'P 1'
#
loop_
_entity.id
_entity.type
_entity.pdbx_description
1 polymer ?
#
loop_
_entity_poly.entity_id
_entity_poly.type
_entity_poly.pdbx_seq_one_letter_code
_entity_poly.pdbx_strand_id
1 'polypeptide(L)'
;GRPVFRMVNMVDRPDLDKEKNYLGGVDGAEGVRGGDNHCFAMIDPSPKARVVYEHVSNEPIDVFCKRVKEMCSDYKIRLGVEKNGVGVAHVNKLIELGVSFTSWDTTASSRPVLISELEESYRKDELLETYLEAKNELLDMFYDDKNKPVHPANKHDDRVFARGIAWQMRKGGEPTLRLL
;
A
#
# COMPACT_ATOMS: atom_id res chain seq x y z
N GLY A 1 -17.56 1.78 -16.08
CA GLY A 1 -17.51 3.24 -15.87
C GLY A 1 -16.25 3.83 -16.49
N ARG A 2 -15.94 5.09 -16.20
CA ARG A 2 -14.71 5.76 -16.65
C ARG A 2 -13.50 5.20 -15.89
N PRO A 3 -12.36 4.85 -16.54
CA PRO A 3 -11.19 4.34 -15.82
C PRO A 3 -10.65 5.39 -14.84
N VAL A 4 -10.25 4.94 -13.65
CA VAL A 4 -9.55 5.78 -12.65
C VAL A 4 -8.14 6.03 -13.13
N PHE A 5 -7.34 4.96 -13.27
CA PHE A 5 -5.98 5.02 -13.75
C PHE A 5 -5.95 4.85 -15.28
N ARG A 6 -5.31 5.78 -15.98
CA ARG A 6 -5.23 5.76 -17.46
C ARG A 6 -3.84 5.46 -17.97
N MET A 7 -2.82 5.77 -17.19
CA MET A 7 -1.42 5.55 -17.52
C MET A 7 -0.73 4.97 -16.29
N VAL A 8 -0.04 3.86 -16.48
CA VAL A 8 0.80 3.21 -15.47
C VAL A 8 2.03 2.68 -16.21
N ASN A 9 3.12 3.44 -16.14
CA ASN A 9 4.36 3.10 -16.81
C ASN A 9 5.14 2.08 -15.99
N MET A 10 5.62 1.05 -16.71
CA MET A 10 6.38 -0.05 -16.13
C MET A 10 7.86 0.19 -16.33
N VAL A 11 8.65 -0.14 -15.32
CA VAL A 11 10.11 -0.20 -15.39
C VAL A 11 10.62 -1.46 -14.71
N ASP A 12 11.88 -1.79 -14.97
CA ASP A 12 12.54 -2.87 -14.26
C ASP A 12 12.64 -2.57 -12.77
N ARG A 13 12.49 -3.63 -11.96
CA ARG A 13 12.62 -3.54 -10.51
C ARG A 13 14.09 -3.29 -10.15
N PRO A 14 14.41 -2.22 -9.42
CA PRO A 14 15.77 -2.01 -8.93
C PRO A 14 16.07 -2.91 -7.74
N ASP A 15 17.35 -3.14 -7.48
CA ASP A 15 17.81 -3.78 -6.24
C ASP A 15 17.50 -2.92 -5.02
N LEU A 16 17.27 -3.58 -3.89
CA LEU A 16 17.09 -2.91 -2.61
C LEU A 16 18.44 -2.53 -2.00
N ASP A 17 18.49 -1.36 -1.36
CA ASP A 17 19.66 -0.77 -0.75
C ASP A 17 19.34 -0.40 0.70
N LYS A 18 20.05 -1.00 1.66
CA LYS A 18 19.82 -0.81 3.10
C LYS A 18 20.07 0.62 3.57
N GLU A 19 20.83 1.42 2.81
CA GLU A 19 21.13 2.79 3.20
C GLU A 19 20.04 3.80 2.83
N LYS A 20 19.17 3.44 1.88
CA LYS A 20 18.06 4.30 1.43
C LYS A 20 16.89 4.31 2.41
N ASN A 21 16.16 5.43 2.40
CA ASN A 21 14.88 5.55 3.07
C ASN A 21 13.76 5.19 2.10
N TYR A 22 12.90 4.25 2.49
CA TYR A 22 11.75 3.81 1.72
C TYR A 22 10.45 4.27 2.36
N LEU A 23 9.41 4.38 1.54
CA LEU A 23 8.03 4.53 1.99
C LEU A 23 7.35 3.16 1.95
N GLY A 24 6.69 2.77 3.03
CA GLY A 24 5.97 1.50 3.14
C GLY A 24 4.48 1.71 3.33
N GLY A 25 3.67 0.81 2.79
CA GLY A 25 2.22 0.80 2.98
C GLY A 25 1.71 -0.62 3.17
N VAL A 26 0.91 -0.84 4.20
CA VAL A 26 0.19 -2.09 4.46
C VAL A 26 -1.30 -1.86 4.29
N ASP A 27 -1.90 -2.66 3.41
CA ASP A 27 -3.32 -2.91 3.35
C ASP A 27 -3.62 -4.32 3.89
N GLY A 28 -4.53 -4.42 4.86
CA GLY A 28 -4.70 -5.60 5.69
C GLY A 28 -6.07 -6.24 5.55
N ALA A 29 -6.12 -7.43 4.95
CA ALA A 29 -7.34 -8.23 4.80
C ALA A 29 -7.55 -9.27 5.93
N GLU A 30 -8.60 -10.08 5.85
CA GLU A 30 -8.83 -11.21 6.79
C GLU A 30 -7.92 -12.41 6.54
N GLY A 31 -7.38 -12.56 5.32
CA GLY A 31 -6.52 -13.71 4.98
C GLY A 31 -7.28 -15.02 4.86
N VAL A 32 -8.57 -14.97 4.49
CA VAL A 32 -9.39 -16.18 4.27
C VAL A 32 -9.28 -16.68 2.83
N ARG A 33 -9.37 -17.99 2.63
CA ARG A 33 -9.31 -18.59 1.29
C ARG A 33 -10.44 -18.07 0.41
N GLY A 34 -10.10 -17.38 -0.68
CA GLY A 34 -11.06 -16.77 -1.60
C GLY A 34 -11.54 -15.38 -1.19
N GLY A 35 -11.01 -14.82 -0.10
CA GLY A 35 -11.16 -13.41 0.25
C GLY A 35 -9.99 -12.57 -0.25
N ASP A 36 -9.93 -11.33 0.23
CA ASP A 36 -8.88 -10.37 -0.07
C ASP A 36 -7.54 -10.75 0.58
N ASN A 37 -6.44 -10.25 -0.01
CA ASN A 37 -5.09 -10.54 0.45
C ASN A 37 -4.55 -9.41 1.33
N HIS A 38 -3.64 -9.74 2.22
CA HIS A 38 -2.75 -8.75 2.81
C HIS A 38 -1.79 -8.26 1.73
N CYS A 39 -1.55 -6.95 1.67
CA CYS A 39 -0.56 -6.38 0.77
C CYS A 39 0.37 -5.43 1.50
N PHE A 40 1.68 -5.66 1.37
CA PHE A 40 2.72 -4.74 1.78
C PHE A 40 3.49 -4.26 0.54
N ALA A 41 3.58 -2.94 0.36
CA ALA A 41 4.32 -2.33 -0.74
C ALA A 41 5.39 -1.37 -0.23
N MET A 42 6.55 -1.31 -0.92
CA MET A 42 7.62 -0.35 -0.66
C MET A 42 7.91 0.49 -1.89
N ILE A 43 8.12 1.80 -1.68
CA ILE A 43 8.47 2.78 -2.71
C ILE A 43 9.84 3.40 -2.37
N ASP A 44 10.75 3.43 -3.34
CA ASP A 44 11.93 4.30 -3.32
C ASP A 44 11.48 5.73 -3.70
N PRO A 45 11.55 6.71 -2.80
CA PRO A 45 11.08 8.08 -3.04
C PRO A 45 12.10 8.96 -3.79
N SER A 46 13.09 8.38 -4.47
CA SER A 46 13.99 9.12 -5.37
C SER A 46 13.21 9.96 -6.41
N PRO A 47 13.82 10.97 -7.08
CA PRO A 47 13.11 11.92 -7.95
C PRO A 47 12.20 11.30 -9.02
N LYS A 48 12.47 10.06 -9.45
CA LYS A 48 11.50 9.20 -10.12
C LYS A 48 11.19 8.05 -9.20
N ALA A 49 10.09 8.15 -8.46
CA ALA A 49 9.77 7.16 -7.46
C ALA A 49 9.45 5.82 -8.13
N ARG A 50 9.79 4.73 -7.47
CA ARG A 50 9.56 3.38 -8.00
C ARG A 50 8.99 2.50 -6.92
N VAL A 51 8.00 1.67 -7.25
CA VAL A 51 7.64 0.53 -6.40
C VAL A 51 8.79 -0.47 -6.49
N VAL A 52 9.42 -0.81 -5.37
CA VAL A 52 10.65 -1.63 -5.35
C VAL A 52 10.45 -2.99 -4.70
N TYR A 53 9.43 -3.14 -3.84
CA TYR A 53 9.12 -4.38 -3.18
C TYR A 53 7.60 -4.50 -2.97
N GLU A 54 7.08 -5.71 -3.14
CA GLU A 54 5.72 -6.10 -2.78
C GLU A 54 5.78 -7.46 -2.09
N HIS A 55 4.95 -7.62 -1.06
CA HIS A 55 4.56 -8.91 -0.55
C HIS A 55 3.04 -8.97 -0.45
N VAL A 56 2.43 -9.88 -1.20
CA VAL A 56 0.99 -10.17 -1.16
C VAL A 56 0.81 -11.60 -0.66
N SER A 57 -0.06 -11.77 0.33
CA SER A 57 -0.25 -13.04 1.02
C SER A 57 -1.67 -13.18 1.56
N ASN A 58 -2.15 -14.41 1.67
CA ASN A 58 -3.35 -14.77 2.41
C ASN A 58 -3.01 -15.62 3.65
N GLU A 59 -1.76 -15.59 4.09
CA GLU A 59 -1.32 -16.25 5.31
C GLU A 59 -1.92 -15.58 6.54
N PRO A 60 -1.96 -16.26 7.71
CA PRO A 60 -2.41 -15.65 8.95
C PRO A 60 -1.72 -14.30 9.24
N ILE A 61 -2.48 -13.36 9.82
CA ILE A 61 -2.04 -11.99 10.11
C ILE A 61 -0.69 -11.95 10.83
N ASP A 62 -0.42 -12.85 11.78
CA ASP A 62 0.85 -12.87 12.49
C ASP A 62 2.04 -13.26 11.61
N VAL A 63 1.84 -14.15 10.63
CA VAL A 63 2.85 -14.54 9.65
C VAL A 63 3.15 -13.38 8.71
N PHE A 64 2.11 -12.76 8.15
CA PHE A 64 2.25 -11.58 7.30
C PHE A 64 2.94 -10.43 8.05
N CYS A 65 2.52 -10.10 9.28
CA CYS A 65 3.13 -9.04 10.08
C CYS A 65 4.58 -9.34 10.48
N LYS A 66 4.96 -10.61 10.69
CA LYS A 66 6.38 -11.00 10.88
C LYS A 66 7.20 -10.66 9.65
N ARG A 67 6.68 -10.91 8.44
CA ARG A 67 7.35 -10.56 7.19
C ARG A 67 7.52 -9.04 7.03
N VAL A 68 6.50 -8.25 7.39
CA VAL A 68 6.61 -6.78 7.43
C VAL A 68 7.68 -6.33 8.43
N LYS A 69 7.70 -6.92 9.64
CA LYS A 69 8.72 -6.64 10.67
C LYS A 69 10.13 -6.90 10.16
N GLU A 70 10.37 -8.02 9.48
CA GLU A 70 11.67 -8.35 8.89
C GLU A 70 12.14 -7.24 7.94
N MET A 71 11.27 -6.82 7.02
CA MET A 71 11.59 -5.74 6.07
C MET A 71 11.86 -4.42 6.78
N CYS A 72 11.08 -4.06 7.81
CA CYS A 72 11.33 -2.86 8.62
C CYS A 72 12.60 -2.95 9.50
N SER A 73 13.10 -4.16 9.76
CA SER A 73 14.34 -4.37 10.51
C SER A 73 15.57 -4.30 9.59
N ASP A 74 15.43 -4.77 8.35
CA ASP A 74 16.51 -4.78 7.36
C ASP A 74 16.67 -3.46 6.59
N TYR A 75 15.59 -2.68 6.46
CA TYR A 75 15.55 -1.46 5.65
C TYR A 75 14.94 -0.29 6.42
N LYS A 76 15.36 0.94 6.10
CA LYS A 76 14.83 2.17 6.70
C LYS A 76 13.48 2.49 6.06
N ILE A 77 12.38 2.01 6.64
CA ILE A 77 11.04 2.14 6.08
C ILE A 77 10.18 3.07 6.93
N ARG A 78 9.63 4.12 6.31
CA ARG A 78 8.52 4.87 6.90
C ARG A 78 7.21 4.16 6.56
N LEU A 79 6.67 3.42 7.52
CA LEU A 79 5.53 2.53 7.32
C LEU A 79 4.19 3.23 7.62
N GLY A 80 3.26 3.14 6.68
CA GLY A 80 1.83 3.39 6.90
C GLY A 80 1.05 2.09 6.96
N VAL A 81 0.06 1.99 7.84
CA VAL A 81 -0.77 0.78 8.02
C VAL A 81 -2.24 1.17 8.03
N GLU A 82 -3.04 0.56 7.17
CA GLU A 82 -4.49 0.79 7.18
C GLU A 82 -5.12 0.35 8.51
N LYS A 83 -5.95 1.22 9.09
CA LYS A 83 -6.67 0.98 10.34
C LYS A 83 -8.18 1.09 10.13
N ASN A 84 -8.75 0.19 9.34
CA ASN A 84 -10.19 -0.06 9.29
C ASN A 84 -10.45 -1.54 9.61
N GLY A 85 -11.69 -1.94 9.94
CA GLY A 85 -12.12 -3.34 10.04
C GLY A 85 -11.05 -4.31 10.58
N VAL A 86 -10.55 -5.17 9.68
CA VAL A 86 -9.50 -6.17 9.99
C VAL A 86 -8.09 -5.57 10.14
N GLY A 87 -7.81 -4.42 9.52
CA GLY A 87 -6.58 -3.65 9.70
C GLY A 87 -6.27 -3.32 11.18
N VAL A 88 -7.29 -3.24 12.06
CA VAL A 88 -7.07 -3.12 13.52
C VAL A 88 -6.23 -4.27 14.09
N ALA A 89 -6.44 -5.50 13.60
CA ALA A 89 -5.64 -6.66 14.02
C ALA A 89 -4.18 -6.56 13.55
N HIS A 90 -3.94 -6.01 12.35
CA HIS A 90 -2.58 -5.75 11.84
C HIS A 90 -1.86 -4.70 12.68
N VAL A 91 -2.55 -3.59 13.01
CA VAL A 91 -2.05 -2.54 13.89
C VAL A 91 -1.63 -3.12 15.23
N ASN A 92 -2.50 -3.89 15.89
CA ASN A 92 -2.19 -4.49 17.18
C ASN A 92 -1.01 -5.46 17.09
N LYS A 93 -0.97 -6.31 16.07
CA LYS A 93 0.13 -7.26 15.88
C LYS A 93 1.46 -6.56 15.60
N LEU A 94 1.47 -5.49 14.82
CA LEU A 94 2.69 -4.71 14.54
C LEU A 94 3.17 -3.96 15.79
N ILE A 95 2.26 -3.48 16.65
CA ILE A 95 2.60 -2.94 17.97
C ILE A 95 3.27 -4.01 18.84
N GLU A 96 2.67 -5.21 18.94
CA GLU A 96 3.25 -6.33 19.69
C GLU A 96 4.64 -6.73 19.19
N LEU A 97 4.87 -6.64 17.87
CA LEU A 97 6.16 -6.93 17.24
C LEU A 97 7.19 -5.79 17.36
N GLY A 98 6.82 -4.65 17.95
CA GLY A 98 7.69 -3.49 18.13
C GLY A 98 7.97 -2.70 16.85
N VAL A 99 7.07 -2.78 15.85
CA VAL A 99 7.22 -2.06 14.57
C VAL A 99 6.67 -0.65 14.70
N SER A 100 7.46 0.34 14.29
CA SER A 100 7.03 1.74 14.23
C SER A 100 6.28 2.04 12.94
N PHE A 101 5.09 2.63 13.04
CA PHE A 101 4.27 3.00 11.87
C PHE A 101 3.34 4.20 12.15
N THR A 102 2.78 4.73 11.08
CA THR A 102 1.67 5.69 11.10
C THR A 102 0.38 4.96 10.73
N SER A 103 -0.65 5.02 11.60
CA SER A 103 -1.96 4.47 11.25
C SER A 103 -2.65 5.35 10.21
N TRP A 104 -3.21 4.74 9.19
CA TRP A 104 -3.97 5.40 8.14
C TRP A 104 -5.45 5.02 8.24
N ASP A 105 -6.30 5.98 8.60
CA ASP A 105 -7.74 5.76 8.67
C ASP A 105 -8.37 5.97 7.28
N THR A 106 -8.85 4.89 6.67
CA THR A 106 -9.60 4.96 5.41
C THR A 106 -11.06 5.26 5.70
N THR A 107 -11.48 6.48 5.38
CA THR A 107 -12.84 7.01 5.55
C THR A 107 -13.41 7.39 4.18
N ALA A 108 -14.70 7.75 4.16
CA ALA A 108 -15.34 8.28 2.95
C ALA A 108 -14.65 9.53 2.39
N SER A 109 -13.90 10.28 3.20
CA SER A 109 -13.15 11.47 2.77
C SER A 109 -11.68 11.19 2.46
N SER A 110 -11.01 10.24 3.13
CA SER A 110 -9.59 9.95 2.88
C SER A 110 -9.37 8.99 1.70
N ARG A 111 -10.29 8.04 1.43
CA ARG A 111 -10.19 7.12 0.28
C ARG A 111 -10.12 7.85 -1.07
N PRO A 112 -11.00 8.83 -1.38
CA PRO A 112 -10.91 9.57 -2.64
C PRO A 112 -9.60 10.34 -2.80
N VAL A 113 -9.06 10.91 -1.71
CA VAL A 113 -7.79 11.65 -1.72
C VAL A 113 -6.63 10.71 -2.01
N LEU A 114 -6.58 9.56 -1.33
CA LEU A 114 -5.57 8.53 -1.53
C LEU A 114 -5.53 8.07 -2.99
N ILE A 115 -6.69 7.73 -3.57
CA ILE A 115 -6.79 7.26 -4.95
C ILE A 115 -6.44 8.36 -5.95
N SER A 116 -6.93 9.58 -5.74
CA SER A 116 -6.68 10.69 -6.68
C SER A 116 -5.20 11.08 -6.73
N GLU A 117 -4.51 11.08 -5.59
CA GLU A 117 -3.08 11.39 -5.56
C GLU A 117 -2.20 10.24 -6.07
N LEU A 118 -2.64 9.00 -5.92
CA LEU A 118 -1.96 7.86 -6.53
C LEU A 118 -2.17 7.85 -8.06
N GLU A 119 -3.35 8.18 -8.54
CA GLU A 119 -3.61 8.35 -9.98
C GLU A 119 -2.73 9.44 -10.56
N GLU A 120 -2.67 10.59 -9.88
CA GLU A 120 -1.89 11.72 -10.33
C GLU A 120 -0.40 11.38 -10.42
N SER A 121 0.14 10.65 -9.45
CA SER A 121 1.57 10.29 -9.45
C SER A 121 1.92 9.36 -10.62
N TYR A 122 1.06 8.39 -10.94
CA TYR A 122 1.25 7.54 -12.12
C TYR A 122 1.08 8.30 -13.42
N ARG A 123 0.05 9.14 -13.53
CA ARG A 123 -0.21 9.93 -14.74
C ARG A 123 0.90 10.95 -15.05
N LYS A 124 1.59 11.44 -14.03
CA LYS A 124 2.70 12.41 -14.15
C LYS A 124 4.09 11.76 -14.21
N ASP A 125 4.19 10.43 -14.21
CA ASP A 125 5.46 9.70 -14.10
C ASP A 125 6.29 10.07 -12.86
N GLU A 126 5.62 10.52 -11.79
CA GLU A 126 6.23 10.73 -10.47
C GLU A 126 6.45 9.38 -9.76
N LEU A 127 5.55 8.42 -9.97
CA LEU A 127 5.64 7.05 -9.51
C LEU A 127 5.62 6.08 -10.71
N LEU A 128 6.57 5.15 -10.73
CA LEU A 128 6.70 4.11 -11.74
C LEU A 128 6.45 2.74 -11.11
N GLU A 129 5.70 1.89 -11.81
CA GLU A 129 5.33 0.55 -11.33
C GLU A 129 6.35 -0.50 -11.84
N THR A 130 6.56 -1.54 -11.04
CA THR A 130 7.45 -2.66 -11.36
C THR A 130 6.76 -4.02 -11.22
N TYR A 131 5.49 -4.05 -10.78
CA TYR A 131 4.67 -5.24 -10.64
C TYR A 131 3.50 -5.22 -11.64
N LEU A 132 3.46 -6.21 -12.53
CA LEU A 132 2.44 -6.29 -13.58
C LEU A 132 1.05 -6.52 -13.00
N GLU A 133 0.94 -7.33 -11.95
CA GLU A 133 -0.28 -7.63 -11.23
C GLU A 133 -0.88 -6.36 -10.61
N ALA A 134 -0.04 -5.52 -10.00
CA ALA A 134 -0.45 -4.24 -9.45
C ALA A 134 -0.90 -3.27 -10.54
N LYS A 135 -0.18 -3.21 -11.66
CA LYS A 135 -0.61 -2.43 -12.84
C LYS A 135 -1.98 -2.88 -13.33
N ASN A 136 -2.22 -4.18 -13.40
CA ASN A 136 -3.51 -4.71 -13.84
C ASN A 136 -4.62 -4.34 -12.86
N GLU A 137 -4.40 -4.46 -11.54
CA GLU A 137 -5.37 -4.00 -10.52
C GLU A 137 -5.63 -2.48 -10.60
N LEU A 138 -4.62 -1.66 -10.84
CA LEU A 138 -4.77 -0.21 -11.04
C LEU A 138 -5.66 0.07 -12.27
N LEU A 139 -5.37 -0.58 -13.40
CA LEU A 139 -6.09 -0.36 -14.66
C LEU A 139 -7.51 -0.92 -14.66
N ASP A 140 -7.80 -1.94 -13.84
CA ASP A 140 -9.14 -2.49 -13.66
C ASP A 140 -10.05 -1.55 -12.86
N MET A 141 -9.50 -0.60 -12.08
CA MET A 141 -10.31 0.33 -11.27
C MET A 141 -11.02 1.38 -12.13
N PHE A 142 -12.33 1.56 -11.91
CA PHE A 142 -13.16 2.52 -12.62
C PHE A 142 -14.08 3.30 -11.67
N TYR A 143 -14.55 4.46 -12.12
CA TYR A 143 -15.60 5.22 -11.45
C TYR A 143 -16.98 4.63 -11.76
N ASP A 144 -17.72 4.24 -10.73
CA ASP A 144 -19.13 3.84 -10.84
C ASP A 144 -20.06 5.03 -11.15
N ASP A 145 -21.37 4.76 -11.24
CA ASP A 145 -22.37 5.80 -11.54
C ASP A 145 -22.54 6.84 -10.41
N LYS A 146 -21.98 6.56 -9.22
CA LYS A 146 -21.90 7.47 -8.08
C LYS A 146 -20.55 8.19 -8.02
N ASN A 147 -19.74 8.08 -9.07
CA ASN A 147 -18.38 8.62 -9.18
C ASN A 147 -17.45 8.14 -8.05
N LYS A 148 -17.65 6.90 -7.56
CA LYS A 148 -16.77 6.24 -6.60
C LYS A 148 -15.78 5.31 -7.32
N PRO A 149 -14.50 5.32 -6.92
CA PRO A 149 -13.52 4.36 -7.43
C PRO A 149 -13.85 2.97 -6.89
N VAL A 150 -14.11 2.03 -7.81
CA VAL A 150 -14.45 0.63 -7.53
C VAL A 150 -13.75 -0.30 -8.51
N HIS A 151 -13.68 -1.57 -8.14
CA HIS A 151 -13.22 -2.65 -9.01
C HIS A 151 -14.37 -3.48 -9.56
N PRO A 152 -14.18 -4.18 -10.70
CA PRO A 152 -15.12 -5.20 -11.16
C PRO A 152 -15.33 -6.29 -10.11
N ALA A 153 -16.48 -6.95 -10.14
CA ALA A 153 -16.73 -8.09 -9.27
C ALA A 153 -15.64 -9.17 -9.45
N ASN A 154 -15.21 -9.79 -8.34
CA ASN A 154 -14.14 -10.80 -8.28
C ASN A 154 -12.74 -10.28 -8.65
N LYS A 155 -12.50 -8.98 -8.52
CA LYS A 155 -11.16 -8.36 -8.62
C LYS A 155 -10.76 -7.77 -7.27
N HIS A 156 -9.46 -7.74 -7.01
CA HIS A 156 -8.88 -7.23 -5.78
C HIS A 156 -8.43 -5.78 -5.94
N ASP A 157 -8.43 -5.03 -4.83
CA ASP A 157 -7.90 -3.67 -4.75
C ASP A 157 -6.74 -3.51 -3.75
N ASP A 158 -6.36 -4.59 -3.06
CA ASP A 158 -5.33 -4.63 -2.00
C ASP A 158 -4.02 -3.96 -2.41
N ARG A 159 -3.56 -4.23 -3.65
CA ARG A 159 -2.31 -3.63 -4.14
C ARG A 159 -2.47 -2.14 -4.30
N VAL A 160 -3.59 -1.68 -4.85
CA VAL A 160 -3.85 -0.24 -5.07
C VAL A 160 -3.80 0.52 -3.75
N PHE A 161 -4.43 -0.02 -2.71
CA PHE A 161 -4.45 0.60 -1.39
C PHE A 161 -3.08 0.60 -0.72
N ALA A 162 -2.36 -0.52 -0.76
CA ALA A 162 -0.99 -0.57 -0.24
C ALA A 162 -0.06 0.47 -0.91
N ARG A 163 -0.14 0.66 -2.25
CA ARG A 163 0.62 1.73 -2.93
C ARG A 163 0.16 3.10 -2.47
N GLY A 164 -1.15 3.32 -2.39
CA GLY A 164 -1.71 4.60 -1.98
C GLY A 164 -1.23 5.00 -0.60
N ILE A 165 -1.31 4.09 0.37
CA ILE A 165 -0.83 4.30 1.75
C ILE A 165 0.67 4.57 1.76
N ALA A 166 1.47 3.76 1.05
CA ALA A 166 2.91 3.99 0.93
C ALA A 166 3.20 5.38 0.37
N TRP A 167 2.49 5.79 -0.68
CA TRP A 167 2.64 7.11 -1.30
C TRP A 167 2.27 8.24 -0.34
N GLN A 168 1.26 8.07 0.52
CA GLN A 168 0.89 9.07 1.52
C GLN A 168 2.00 9.30 2.57
N MET A 169 2.86 8.31 2.83
CA MET A 169 3.97 8.46 3.80
C MET A 169 5.00 9.52 3.41
N ARG A 170 5.01 9.99 2.14
CA ARG A 170 5.84 11.12 1.70
C ARG A 170 5.51 12.44 2.42
N LYS A 171 4.27 12.60 2.92
CA LYS A 171 3.75 13.88 3.41
C LYS A 171 4.21 14.28 4.81
N GLY A 172 4.88 13.41 5.57
CA GLY A 172 5.25 13.74 6.94
C GLY A 172 4.16 13.43 7.97
N GLY A 173 4.59 13.24 9.23
CA GLY A 173 3.80 12.76 10.37
C GLY A 173 4.63 11.82 11.23
N GLU A 174 4.81 12.10 12.52
CA GLU A 174 5.58 11.19 13.38
C GLU A 174 4.88 9.83 13.46
N PRO A 175 5.61 8.71 13.34
CA PRO A 175 5.07 7.40 13.64
C PRO A 175 4.45 7.41 15.04
N THR A 176 3.21 6.94 15.15
CA THR A 176 2.53 6.96 16.44
C THR A 176 2.96 5.74 17.25
N LEU A 177 4.07 5.85 17.97
CA LEU A 177 4.45 4.87 18.97
C LEU A 177 3.63 5.12 20.24
N ARG A 178 2.48 4.45 20.37
CA ARG A 178 1.83 4.33 21.69
C ARG A 178 2.42 3.12 22.38
N LEU A 179 3.42 3.36 23.22
CA LEU A 179 3.80 2.42 24.27
C LEU A 179 2.56 2.23 25.16
N LEU A 180 2.08 0.98 25.26
CA LEU A 180 1.14 0.57 26.30
C LEU A 180 1.90 0.41 27.62
#